data_AF-A0A8D8Q2Y4-F1
#
_entry.id   AF-A0A8D8Q2Y4-F1
#
_cell.length_a   1.000
_cell.length_b   1.000
_cell.length_c   1.000
_cell.angle_alpha   90.00
_cell.angle_beta   90.00
_cell.angle_gamma   90.00
#
_symmetry.space_group_name_H-M   'P 1'
#
loop_
_entity.id
_entity.type
_entity.pdbx_description
1 polymer ?
#
loop_
_entity_poly.entity_id
_entity_poly.type
_entity_poly.pdbx_seq_one_letter_code
_entity_poly.pdbx_strand_id
1 'polypeptide(L)'
;MRAPLATLTLLWYHTIVRPFFSQTGHFSKASLNAAKILLDDNDPEFGTSAFFLFFQGRVCRLQSNIPGAIQAFQGALEKSPQREVQLLCLHEIGWCYLASLSYVEAFHSFNILKKRSRWSKYFYTYLTLLCLGALDNRKELDKFVQSFLSLQSDPSNYSTNQLDDFVQKRLNKLLDTFKVEPQPIHFKMFVYELLYLWSLLASAPVITIIVQDCLSCDGEEPMLGLSKLILGASLNILNRKAEALTALESVLLVRKDLPSTAPDAHITAFALYEMGIILIENYETQEEGRACLLKIQSSFKNFDFESRLSVRIHGALRSLEE
;
A
#
# COMPACT_ATOMS: atom_id res chain seq x y z
N MET A 1 -2.48 -12.83 32.93
CA MET A 1 -1.85 -11.87 32.00
C MET A 1 -1.03 -12.50 30.87
N ARG A 2 -0.38 -13.67 31.03
CA ARG A 2 0.43 -14.28 29.95
C ARG A 2 -0.40 -14.76 28.75
N ALA A 3 -1.54 -15.43 28.99
CA ALA A 3 -2.37 -15.98 27.92
C ALA A 3 -2.97 -14.89 27.00
N PRO A 4 -3.59 -13.79 27.51
CA PRO A 4 -4.10 -12.72 26.64
C PRO A 4 -3.01 -12.05 25.80
N LEU A 5 -1.81 -11.82 26.37
CA LEU A 5 -0.70 -11.22 25.64
C LEU A 5 -0.20 -12.14 24.50
N ALA A 6 -0.19 -13.46 24.73
CA ALA A 6 0.14 -14.43 23.69
C ALA A 6 -0.90 -14.40 22.56
N THR A 7 -2.20 -14.36 22.89
CA THR A 7 -3.29 -14.21 21.90
C THR A 7 -3.11 -12.95 21.06
N LEU A 8 -2.90 -11.78 21.70
CA LEU A 8 -2.67 -10.53 20.99
C LEU A 8 -1.42 -10.58 20.08
N THR A 9 -0.36 -11.24 20.54
CA THR A 9 0.88 -11.42 19.75
C THR A 9 0.62 -12.28 18.52
N LEU A 10 -0.12 -13.38 18.66
CA LEU A 10 -0.51 -14.24 17.54
C LEU A 10 -1.45 -13.52 16.56
N LEU A 11 -2.42 -12.75 17.07
CA LEU A 11 -3.28 -11.91 16.25
C LEU A 11 -2.47 -10.90 15.44
N TRP A 12 -1.47 -10.27 16.06
CA TRP A 12 -0.56 -9.35 15.37
C TRP A 12 0.25 -10.06 14.28
N TYR A 13 0.79 -11.23 14.58
CA TYR A 13 1.53 -12.05 13.61
C TYR A 13 0.65 -12.43 12.40
N HIS A 14 -0.56 -12.93 12.64
CA HIS A 14 -1.46 -13.39 11.60
C HIS A 14 -2.09 -12.24 10.79
N THR A 15 -2.35 -11.09 11.40
CA THR A 15 -3.09 -9.99 10.75
C THR A 15 -2.23 -8.82 10.28
N ILE A 16 -0.96 -8.73 10.69
CA ILE A 16 -0.05 -7.64 10.32
C ILE A 16 1.23 -8.19 9.70
N VAL A 17 1.99 -9.03 10.41
CA VAL A 17 3.31 -9.51 9.93
C VAL A 17 3.15 -10.36 8.66
N ARG A 18 2.28 -11.37 8.69
CA ARG A 18 2.09 -12.24 7.52
C ARG A 18 1.58 -11.50 6.28
N PRO A 19 0.53 -10.66 6.37
CA PRO A 19 0.10 -9.86 5.21
C PRO A 19 1.21 -8.97 4.65
N PHE A 20 2.02 -8.35 5.51
CA PHE A 20 3.11 -7.47 5.08
C PHE A 20 4.11 -8.17 4.14
N PHE A 21 4.44 -9.44 4.44
CA PHE A 21 5.38 -10.26 3.66
C PHE A 21 4.72 -11.23 2.66
N SER A 22 3.39 -11.20 2.52
CA SER A 22 2.69 -12.10 1.58
C SER A 22 3.11 -11.86 0.13
N GLN A 23 3.18 -12.93 -0.67
CA GLN A 23 3.69 -12.92 -2.05
C GLN A 23 2.71 -12.23 -3.00
N THR A 24 1.47 -12.69 -3.06
CA THR A 24 0.49 -12.25 -4.08
C THR A 24 -0.44 -11.12 -3.61
N GLY A 25 -0.18 -10.53 -2.44
CA GLY A 25 -1.15 -9.66 -1.75
C GLY A 25 -2.44 -10.38 -1.29
N HIS A 26 -2.71 -11.58 -1.82
CA HIS A 26 -3.73 -12.51 -1.35
C HIS A 26 -3.31 -13.09 0.00
N PHE A 27 -4.12 -12.80 1.00
CA PHE A 27 -3.92 -13.29 2.34
C PHE A 27 -4.15 -14.80 2.42
N SER A 28 -3.22 -15.53 3.04
CA SER A 28 -3.36 -16.97 3.26
C SER A 28 -4.63 -17.26 4.06
N LYS A 29 -5.56 -18.02 3.46
CA LYS A 29 -6.81 -18.48 4.11
C LYS A 29 -6.53 -19.11 5.48
N ALA A 30 -5.40 -19.82 5.63
CA ALA A 30 -4.99 -20.42 6.90
C ALA A 30 -4.70 -19.36 7.98
N SER A 31 -4.06 -18.25 7.62
CA SER A 31 -3.78 -17.17 8.58
C SER A 31 -5.03 -16.42 8.98
N LEU A 32 -5.97 -16.25 8.04
CA LEU A 32 -7.29 -15.67 8.33
C LEU A 32 -8.07 -16.53 9.30
N ASN A 33 -8.12 -17.83 9.03
CA ASN A 33 -8.84 -18.78 9.88
C ASN A 33 -8.22 -18.84 11.27
N ALA A 34 -6.89 -18.85 11.38
CA ALA A 34 -6.20 -18.80 12.68
C ALA A 34 -6.55 -17.53 13.47
N ALA A 35 -6.55 -16.35 12.82
CA ALA A 35 -6.93 -15.11 13.47
C ALA A 35 -8.39 -15.11 13.94
N LYS A 36 -9.32 -15.67 13.15
CA LYS A 36 -10.73 -15.79 13.54
C LYS A 36 -10.92 -16.70 14.75
N ILE A 37 -10.32 -17.89 14.74
CA ILE A 37 -10.39 -18.82 15.88
C ILE A 37 -9.90 -18.15 17.16
N LEU A 38 -8.77 -17.42 17.10
CA LEU A 38 -8.25 -16.69 18.25
C LEU A 38 -9.21 -15.60 18.76
N LEU A 39 -9.94 -14.93 17.88
CA LEU A 39 -10.95 -13.95 18.26
C LEU A 39 -12.18 -14.64 18.88
N ASP A 40 -12.71 -15.67 18.22
CA ASP A 40 -13.92 -16.38 18.62
C ASP A 40 -13.74 -17.06 19.99
N ASP A 41 -12.60 -17.72 20.23
CA ASP A 41 -12.29 -18.41 21.49
C ASP A 41 -12.22 -17.46 22.70
N ASN A 42 -11.91 -16.18 22.46
CA ASN A 42 -11.70 -15.17 23.49
C ASN A 42 -12.81 -14.10 23.52
N ASP A 43 -13.81 -14.21 22.65
CA ASP A 43 -14.93 -13.27 22.53
C ASP A 43 -15.75 -13.12 23.83
N PRO A 44 -16.09 -14.20 24.57
CA PRO A 44 -16.89 -14.08 25.79
C PRO A 44 -16.26 -13.21 26.87
N GLU A 45 -14.92 -13.14 26.92
CA GLU A 45 -14.17 -12.40 27.93
C GLU A 45 -13.71 -11.02 27.41
N PHE A 46 -13.30 -10.93 26.15
CA PHE A 46 -12.61 -9.75 25.62
C PHE A 46 -13.22 -9.15 24.34
N GLY A 47 -14.30 -9.71 23.79
CA GLY A 47 -14.85 -9.31 22.49
C GLY A 47 -15.21 -7.82 22.38
N THR A 48 -15.53 -7.20 23.51
CA THR A 48 -15.83 -5.76 23.58
C THR A 48 -14.64 -4.87 23.86
N SER A 49 -13.43 -5.42 24.07
CA SER A 49 -12.23 -4.64 24.38
C SER A 49 -11.64 -3.95 23.15
N ALA A 50 -10.95 -2.82 23.35
CA ALA A 50 -10.39 -2.03 22.26
C ALA A 50 -9.43 -2.82 21.36
N PHE A 51 -8.56 -3.66 21.93
CA PHE A 51 -7.62 -4.47 21.15
C PHE A 51 -8.31 -5.58 20.35
N PHE A 52 -9.34 -6.23 20.91
CA PHE A 52 -10.09 -7.25 20.17
C PHE A 52 -10.88 -6.65 19.01
N LEU A 53 -11.55 -5.52 19.24
CA LEU A 53 -12.23 -4.77 18.18
C LEU A 53 -11.25 -4.29 17.10
N PHE A 54 -10.04 -3.87 17.49
CA PHE A 54 -9.00 -3.54 16.54
C PHE A 54 -8.62 -4.73 15.66
N PHE A 55 -8.37 -5.90 16.25
CA PHE A 55 -8.03 -7.11 15.48
C PHE A 55 -9.20 -7.65 14.66
N GLN A 56 -10.45 -7.50 15.14
CA GLN A 56 -11.65 -7.77 14.35
C GLN A 56 -11.69 -6.87 13.10
N GLY A 57 -11.41 -5.57 13.26
CA GLY A 57 -11.30 -4.66 12.12
C GLY A 57 -10.21 -5.07 11.14
N ARG A 58 -9.05 -5.51 11.63
CA ARG A 58 -7.96 -6.05 10.79
C ARG A 58 -8.41 -7.28 10.00
N VAL A 59 -9.12 -8.23 10.63
CA VAL A 59 -9.68 -9.41 9.99
C VAL A 59 -10.69 -9.02 8.91
N CYS A 60 -11.65 -8.14 9.21
CA CYS A 60 -12.62 -7.65 8.23
C CYS A 60 -11.93 -7.00 7.02
N ARG A 61 -10.89 -6.18 7.25
CA ARG A 61 -10.15 -5.53 6.17
C ARG A 61 -9.42 -6.52 5.28
N LEU A 62 -8.80 -7.54 5.87
CA LEU A 62 -8.13 -8.63 5.11
C LEU A 62 -9.12 -9.48 4.30
N GLN A 63 -10.40 -9.48 4.67
CA GLN A 63 -11.49 -10.08 3.90
C GLN A 63 -12.12 -9.13 2.87
N SER A 64 -11.54 -7.94 2.67
CA SER A 64 -12.10 -6.88 1.83
C SER A 64 -13.47 -6.36 2.29
N ASN A 65 -13.89 -6.68 3.53
CA ASN A 65 -15.08 -6.11 4.15
C ASN A 65 -14.71 -4.77 4.80
N ILE A 66 -14.59 -3.74 3.97
CA ILE A 66 -14.19 -2.40 4.43
C ILE A 66 -15.21 -1.76 5.39
N PRO A 67 -16.53 -1.82 5.16
CA PRO A 67 -17.50 -1.24 6.09
C PRO A 67 -17.43 -1.89 7.48
N GLY A 68 -17.36 -3.22 7.54
CA GLY A 68 -17.20 -3.94 8.81
C GLY A 68 -15.87 -3.61 9.51
N ALA A 69 -14.79 -3.42 8.74
CA ALA A 69 -13.51 -3.00 9.29
C ALA A 69 -13.60 -1.62 9.95
N ILE A 70 -14.19 -0.63 9.26
CA ILE A 70 -14.37 0.72 9.77
C ILE A 70 -15.20 0.71 11.05
N GLN A 71 -16.32 -0.02 11.06
CA GLN A 71 -17.19 -0.14 12.24
C GLN A 71 -16.43 -0.71 13.45
N ALA A 72 -15.66 -1.78 13.26
CA ALA A 72 -14.88 -2.40 14.32
C ALA A 72 -13.76 -1.46 14.84
N PHE A 73 -13.04 -0.76 13.93
CA PHE A 73 -12.03 0.21 14.34
C PHE A 73 -12.61 1.44 15.04
N GLN A 74 -13.79 1.90 14.66
CA GLN A 74 -14.50 2.98 15.36
C GLN A 74 -14.89 2.53 16.77
N GLY A 75 -15.44 1.32 16.92
CA GLY A 75 -15.72 0.75 18.24
C GLY A 75 -14.45 0.61 19.10
N ALA A 76 -13.32 0.21 18.50
CA ALA A 76 -12.03 0.16 19.18
C ALA A 76 -11.54 1.54 19.63
N LEU A 77 -11.69 2.55 18.76
CA LEU A 77 -11.33 3.94 19.02
C LEU A 77 -12.10 4.51 20.22
N GLU A 78 -13.42 4.32 20.24
CA GLU A 78 -14.31 4.82 21.31
C GLU A 78 -14.01 4.17 22.65
N LYS A 79 -13.72 2.87 22.66
CA LYS A 79 -13.46 2.12 23.89
C LYS A 79 -12.02 2.22 24.40
N SER A 80 -11.11 2.76 23.60
CA SER A 80 -9.71 2.88 24.00
C SER A 80 -9.48 4.14 24.84
N PRO A 81 -8.99 4.02 26.09
CA PRO A 81 -8.55 5.18 26.87
C PRO A 81 -7.14 5.65 26.48
N GLN A 82 -6.35 4.81 25.79
CA GLN A 82 -4.97 5.14 25.41
C GLN A 82 -4.92 5.85 24.06
N ARG A 83 -4.34 7.05 24.05
CA ARG A 83 -4.13 7.86 22.83
C ARG A 83 -3.48 7.08 21.69
N GLU A 84 -2.44 6.30 21.94
CA GLU A 84 -1.70 5.63 20.87
C GLU A 84 -2.53 4.53 20.19
N VAL A 85 -3.40 3.84 20.94
CA VAL A 85 -4.33 2.87 20.37
C VAL A 85 -5.41 3.58 19.56
N GLN A 86 -5.91 4.72 20.02
CA GLN A 86 -6.82 5.56 19.23
C GLN A 86 -6.18 6.02 17.92
N LEU A 87 -4.92 6.48 17.94
CA LEU A 87 -4.20 6.89 16.73
C LEU A 87 -3.98 5.70 15.78
N LEU A 88 -3.71 4.50 16.32
CA LEU A 88 -3.61 3.29 15.52
C LEU A 88 -4.94 2.93 14.84
N CYS A 89 -6.05 3.00 15.57
CA CYS A 89 -7.38 2.76 14.98
C CYS A 89 -7.70 3.80 13.89
N LEU A 90 -7.40 5.08 14.15
CA LEU A 90 -7.62 6.15 13.18
C LEU A 90 -6.76 5.99 11.92
N HIS A 91 -5.53 5.49 12.06
CA HIS A 91 -4.67 5.12 10.94
C HIS A 91 -5.32 4.06 10.07
N GLU A 92 -5.82 2.98 10.68
CA GLU A 92 -6.50 1.91 9.95
C GLU A 92 -7.79 2.38 9.26
N ILE A 93 -8.57 3.25 9.92
CA ILE A 93 -9.77 3.87 9.33
C ILE A 93 -9.39 4.71 8.11
N GLY A 94 -8.36 5.54 8.20
CA GLY A 94 -7.87 6.36 7.09
C GLY A 94 -7.48 5.50 5.87
N TRP A 95 -6.78 4.38 6.10
CA TRP A 95 -6.45 3.44 5.02
C TRP A 95 -7.65 2.70 4.46
N CYS A 96 -8.66 2.40 5.26
CA CYS A 96 -9.92 1.80 4.78
C CYS A 96 -10.64 2.75 3.81
N TYR A 97 -10.73 4.04 4.15
CA TYR A 97 -11.29 5.06 3.27
C TYR A 97 -10.44 5.25 2.01
N LEU A 98 -9.11 5.30 2.15
CA LEU A 98 -8.21 5.44 1.00
C LEU A 98 -8.30 4.23 0.04
N ALA A 99 -8.40 3.01 0.57
CA ALA A 99 -8.59 1.80 -0.23
C ALA A 99 -9.97 1.75 -0.91
N SER A 100 -10.95 2.49 -0.40
CA SER A 100 -12.27 2.68 -1.02
C SER A 100 -12.36 3.91 -1.92
N LEU A 101 -11.24 4.63 -2.10
CA LEU A 101 -11.14 5.92 -2.80
C LEU A 101 -12.10 7.00 -2.26
N SER A 102 -12.49 6.88 -0.99
CA SER A 102 -13.27 7.88 -0.24
C SER A 102 -12.33 8.96 0.29
N TYR A 103 -11.87 9.83 -0.62
CA TYR A 103 -10.79 10.80 -0.34
C TYR A 103 -11.16 11.84 0.72
N VAL A 104 -12.44 12.22 0.84
CA VAL A 104 -12.90 13.20 1.83
C VAL A 104 -12.70 12.66 3.25
N GLU A 105 -13.18 11.45 3.52
CA GLU A 105 -13.09 10.79 4.82
C GLU A 105 -11.65 10.39 5.16
N ALA A 106 -10.90 9.95 4.15
CA ALA A 106 -9.47 9.67 4.27
C ALA A 106 -8.71 10.96 4.66
N PHE A 107 -8.98 12.09 3.99
CA PHE A 107 -8.39 13.38 4.30
C PHE A 107 -8.62 13.78 5.76
N HIS A 108 -9.86 13.69 6.25
CA HIS A 108 -10.18 14.02 7.64
C HIS A 108 -9.38 13.17 8.63
N SER A 109 -9.32 11.86 8.39
CA SER A 109 -8.58 10.92 9.24
C SER A 109 -7.08 11.26 9.27
N PHE A 110 -6.46 11.44 8.10
CA PHE A 110 -5.04 11.76 8.00
C PHE A 110 -4.70 13.17 8.51
N ASN A 111 -5.61 14.14 8.39
CA ASN A 111 -5.39 15.49 8.92
C ASN A 111 -5.37 15.51 10.45
N ILE A 112 -6.22 14.69 11.09
CA ILE A 112 -6.16 14.49 12.54
C ILE A 112 -4.85 13.80 12.93
N LEU A 113 -4.43 12.75 12.20
CA LEU A 113 -3.17 12.03 12.44
C LEU A 113 -1.95 12.95 12.29
N LYS A 114 -1.92 13.79 11.25
CA LYS A 114 -0.88 14.81 11.04
C LYS A 114 -0.71 15.72 12.26
N LYS A 115 -1.83 16.17 12.86
CA LYS A 115 -1.84 17.09 14.00
C LYS A 115 -1.53 16.40 15.32
N ARG A 116 -2.05 15.18 15.53
CA ARG A 116 -2.00 14.47 16.82
C ARG A 116 -0.87 13.44 16.91
N SER A 117 -0.34 12.92 15.80
CA SER A 117 0.73 11.92 15.87
C SER A 117 2.05 12.56 16.26
N ARG A 118 2.84 11.84 17.07
CA ARG A 118 4.26 12.18 17.30
C ARG A 118 5.17 11.61 16.21
N TRP A 119 4.68 10.62 15.46
CA TRP A 119 5.43 9.82 14.49
C TRP A 119 4.86 10.02 13.08
N SER A 120 5.73 9.95 12.06
CA SER A 120 5.33 9.97 10.64
C SER A 120 4.44 11.16 10.24
N LYS A 121 4.60 12.32 10.89
CA LYS A 121 3.86 13.54 10.55
C LYS A 121 4.04 13.92 9.08
N TYR A 122 5.24 13.73 8.56
CA TYR A 122 5.56 13.99 7.16
C TYR A 122 4.77 13.07 6.22
N PHE A 123 4.74 11.76 6.52
CA PHE A 123 3.91 10.79 5.80
C PHE A 123 2.41 11.15 5.83
N TYR A 124 1.84 11.51 6.99
CA TYR A 124 0.43 11.92 7.05
C TYR A 124 0.16 13.23 6.31
N THR A 125 1.13 14.15 6.27
CA THR A 125 1.05 15.38 5.48
C THR A 125 0.97 15.04 3.99
N TYR A 126 1.82 14.14 3.52
CA TYR A 126 1.77 13.61 2.16
C TYR A 126 0.43 12.93 1.85
N LEU A 127 -0.08 12.05 2.72
CA LEU A 127 -1.40 11.43 2.51
C LEU A 127 -2.55 12.45 2.44
N THR A 128 -2.52 13.50 3.26
CA THR A 128 -3.53 14.57 3.16
C THR A 128 -3.43 15.33 1.84
N LEU A 129 -2.22 15.57 1.34
CA LEU A 129 -1.99 16.23 0.05
C LEU A 129 -2.57 15.40 -1.10
N LEU A 130 -2.29 14.09 -1.11
CA LEU A 130 -2.83 13.18 -2.13
C LEU A 130 -4.35 13.17 -2.15
N CYS A 131 -4.99 13.15 -0.98
CA CYS A 131 -6.46 13.19 -0.90
C CYS A 131 -7.03 14.51 -1.45
N LEU A 132 -6.40 15.65 -1.16
CA LEU A 132 -6.83 16.95 -1.68
C LEU A 132 -6.68 17.05 -3.20
N GLY A 133 -5.55 16.59 -3.74
CA GLY A 133 -5.31 16.62 -5.17
C GLY A 133 -6.21 15.66 -5.95
N ALA A 134 -6.52 14.48 -5.39
CA ALA A 134 -7.47 13.54 -6.00
C ALA A 134 -8.92 14.07 -6.03
N LEU A 135 -9.28 15.00 -5.13
CA LEU A 135 -10.59 15.66 -5.08
C LEU A 135 -10.71 16.88 -6.01
N ASP A 136 -9.64 17.25 -6.73
CA ASP A 136 -9.56 18.47 -7.56
C ASP A 136 -9.88 19.78 -6.81
N ASN A 137 -9.65 19.82 -5.49
CA ASN A 137 -9.90 21.02 -4.70
C ASN A 137 -8.69 21.97 -4.79
N ARG A 138 -8.56 22.67 -5.93
CA ARG A 138 -7.39 23.51 -6.23
C ARG A 138 -7.11 24.58 -5.18
N LYS A 139 -8.15 25.23 -4.64
CA LYS A 139 -7.97 26.31 -3.65
C LYS A 139 -7.29 25.82 -2.37
N GLU A 140 -7.72 24.67 -1.85
CA GLU A 140 -7.12 24.09 -0.65
C GLU A 140 -5.77 23.45 -0.96
N LEU A 141 -5.61 22.89 -2.17
CA LEU A 141 -4.35 22.35 -2.66
C LEU A 141 -3.26 23.43 -2.72
N ASP A 142 -3.55 24.58 -3.34
CA ASP A 142 -2.60 25.69 -3.45
C ASP A 142 -2.16 26.21 -2.09
N LYS A 143 -3.12 26.43 -1.18
CA LYS A 143 -2.82 26.83 0.21
C LYS A 143 -1.92 25.80 0.91
N PHE A 144 -2.23 24.52 0.72
CA PHE A 144 -1.47 23.44 1.33
C PHE A 144 -0.04 23.40 0.78
N VAL A 145 0.14 23.48 -0.53
CA VAL A 145 1.45 23.48 -1.19
C VAL A 145 2.30 24.66 -0.71
N GLN A 146 1.73 25.87 -0.61
CA GLN A 146 2.44 27.03 -0.07
C GLN A 146 2.89 26.82 1.38
N SER A 147 2.00 26.28 2.22
CA SER A 147 2.37 25.92 3.60
C SER A 147 3.43 24.83 3.66
N PHE A 148 3.40 23.87 2.73
CA PHE A 148 4.31 22.74 2.68
C PHE A 148 5.72 23.16 2.25
N LEU A 149 5.83 23.99 1.22
CA LEU A 149 7.12 24.55 0.76
C LEU A 149 7.81 25.34 1.88
N SER A 150 7.04 26.08 2.68
CA SER A 150 7.57 26.79 3.86
C SER A 150 8.04 25.86 4.99
N LEU A 151 7.48 24.64 5.09
CA LEU A 151 7.91 23.64 6.07
C LEU A 151 9.18 22.89 5.63
N GLN A 152 9.36 22.68 4.31
CA GLN A 152 10.57 22.08 3.75
C GLN A 152 11.82 22.94 3.91
N SER A 153 11.68 24.27 4.03
CA SER A 153 12.83 25.14 4.27
C SER A 153 13.45 25.00 5.66
N ASP A 154 12.83 24.24 6.58
CA ASP A 154 13.37 23.99 7.92
C ASP A 154 14.10 22.63 7.99
N PRO A 155 15.45 22.62 8.07
CA PRO A 155 16.24 21.40 8.09
C PRO A 155 16.00 20.52 9.33
N SER A 156 15.37 21.04 10.38
CA SER A 156 15.09 20.29 11.62
C SER A 156 13.94 19.29 11.50
N ASN A 157 13.12 19.40 10.44
CA ASN A 157 11.97 18.52 10.18
C ASN A 157 12.31 17.27 9.35
N TYR A 158 13.54 17.16 8.82
CA TYR A 158 13.98 15.98 8.07
C TYR A 158 14.32 14.86 9.05
N SER A 159 13.34 13.99 9.29
CA SER A 159 13.58 12.69 9.91
C SER A 159 14.32 11.80 8.91
N THR A 160 15.42 11.19 9.35
CA THR A 160 16.33 10.35 8.55
C THR A 160 15.83 8.93 8.29
N ASN A 161 14.53 8.69 8.52
CA ASN A 161 13.93 7.37 8.36
C ASN A 161 13.61 7.07 6.88
N GLN A 162 13.72 5.80 6.48
CA GLN A 162 13.47 5.36 5.09
C GLN A 162 12.10 5.79 4.53
N LEU A 163 11.08 5.87 5.39
CA LEU A 163 9.75 6.32 4.97
C LEU A 163 9.73 7.81 4.58
N ASP A 164 10.50 8.64 5.28
CA ASP A 164 10.54 10.07 4.99
C ASP A 164 11.36 10.36 3.72
N ASP A 165 12.41 9.59 3.45
CA ASP A 165 13.13 9.61 2.18
C ASP A 165 12.22 9.20 1.00
N PHE A 166 11.45 8.12 1.17
CA PHE A 166 10.43 7.72 0.19
C PHE A 166 9.43 8.85 -0.09
N VAL A 167 8.87 9.46 0.97
CA VAL A 167 7.92 10.57 0.84
C VAL A 167 8.56 11.79 0.17
N GLN A 168 9.80 12.13 0.51
CA GLN A 168 10.54 13.23 -0.09
C GLN A 168 10.70 13.04 -1.60
N LYS A 169 11.10 11.85 -2.04
CA LYS A 169 11.24 11.51 -3.47
C LYS A 169 9.92 11.70 -4.22
N ARG A 170 8.79 11.28 -3.64
CA ARG A 170 7.45 11.42 -4.26
C ARG A 170 6.97 12.87 -4.28
N LEU A 171 7.23 13.62 -3.22
CA LEU A 171 6.90 15.04 -3.15
C LEU A 171 7.67 15.85 -4.18
N ASN A 172 8.97 15.59 -4.39
CA ASN A 172 9.74 16.26 -5.44
C ASN A 172 9.08 16.09 -6.82
N LYS A 173 8.53 14.90 -7.11
CA LYS A 173 7.80 14.63 -8.35
C LYS A 173 6.45 15.33 -8.43
N LEU A 174 5.73 15.39 -7.32
CA LEU A 174 4.50 16.20 -7.24
C LEU A 174 4.79 17.68 -7.46
N LEU A 175 5.90 18.20 -6.94
CA LEU A 175 6.35 19.58 -7.20
C LEU A 175 6.61 19.82 -8.68
N ASP A 176 7.14 18.85 -9.41
CA ASP A 176 7.23 18.94 -10.87
C ASP A 176 5.86 18.93 -11.53
N THR A 177 4.91 18.12 -11.04
CA THR A 177 3.50 18.17 -11.50
C THR A 177 2.87 19.54 -11.28
N PHE A 178 3.16 20.22 -10.16
CA PHE A 178 2.65 21.58 -9.89
C PHE A 178 3.24 22.68 -10.78
N LYS A 179 4.35 22.41 -11.49
CA LYS A 179 4.85 23.33 -12.53
C LYS A 179 3.96 23.30 -13.78
N VAL A 180 3.25 22.19 -13.98
CA VAL A 180 2.24 22.00 -15.01
C VAL A 180 0.86 22.12 -14.34
N GLU A 181 -0.22 22.14 -15.11
CA GLU A 181 -1.56 22.12 -14.52
C GLU A 181 -1.79 20.80 -13.75
N PRO A 182 -1.99 20.82 -12.42
CA PRO A 182 -2.09 19.61 -11.62
C PRO A 182 -3.43 18.93 -11.88
N GLN A 183 -3.40 17.82 -12.64
CA GLN A 183 -4.58 16.99 -12.87
C GLN A 183 -4.81 15.99 -11.72
N PRO A 184 -6.07 15.70 -11.33
CA PRO A 184 -6.38 14.75 -10.26
C PRO A 184 -5.77 13.36 -10.46
N ILE A 185 -5.64 12.93 -11.72
CA ILE A 185 -5.09 11.61 -12.07
C ILE A 185 -3.66 11.43 -11.55
N HIS A 186 -2.82 12.47 -11.54
CA HIS A 186 -1.46 12.39 -11.00
C HIS A 186 -1.45 11.99 -9.52
N PHE A 187 -2.33 12.59 -8.71
CA PHE A 187 -2.47 12.28 -7.29
C PHE A 187 -3.03 10.88 -7.08
N LYS A 188 -4.01 10.48 -7.89
CA LYS A 188 -4.55 9.12 -7.87
C LYS A 188 -3.48 8.09 -8.17
N MET A 189 -2.56 8.33 -9.10
CA MET A 189 -1.45 7.41 -9.39
C MET A 189 -0.53 7.19 -8.17
N PHE A 190 -0.23 8.24 -7.41
CA PHE A 190 0.50 8.08 -6.14
C PHE A 190 -0.32 7.36 -5.07
N VAL A 191 -1.64 7.56 -5.02
CA VAL A 191 -2.52 6.76 -4.14
C VAL A 191 -2.47 5.29 -4.54
N TYR A 192 -2.53 4.96 -5.82
CA TYR A 192 -2.48 3.59 -6.30
C TYR A 192 -1.13 2.92 -6.05
N GLU A 193 -0.03 3.66 -6.22
CA GLU A 193 1.29 3.22 -5.80
C GLU A 193 1.31 2.85 -4.30
N LEU A 194 0.77 3.71 -3.44
CA LEU A 194 0.69 3.41 -2.00
C LEU A 194 -0.19 2.19 -1.71
N LEU A 195 -1.34 2.06 -2.35
CA LEU A 195 -2.22 0.90 -2.16
C LEU A 195 -1.53 -0.40 -2.60
N TYR A 196 -0.79 -0.36 -3.71
CA TYR A 196 0.02 -1.48 -4.18
C TYR A 196 1.14 -1.82 -3.19
N LEU A 197 1.98 -0.82 -2.86
CA LEU A 197 3.12 -1.00 -1.96
C LEU A 197 2.66 -1.45 -0.57
N TRP A 198 1.56 -0.94 -0.01
CA TRP A 198 1.04 -1.38 1.30
C TRP A 198 0.25 -2.69 1.25
N SER A 199 0.16 -3.36 0.10
CA SER A 199 -0.63 -4.58 -0.10
C SER A 199 -2.10 -4.42 0.29
N LEU A 200 -2.65 -3.26 -0.03
CA LEU A 200 -4.06 -2.93 0.13
C LEU A 200 -4.84 -3.01 -1.19
N LEU A 201 -4.15 -3.08 -2.33
CA LEU A 201 -4.77 -3.16 -3.65
C LEU A 201 -5.71 -4.37 -3.78
N ALA A 202 -5.30 -5.54 -3.27
CA ALA A 202 -6.14 -6.76 -3.26
C ALA A 202 -7.38 -6.66 -2.37
N SER A 203 -7.36 -5.74 -1.39
CA SER A 203 -8.49 -5.49 -0.49
C SER A 203 -9.36 -4.30 -0.92
N ALA A 204 -9.03 -3.64 -2.02
CA ALA A 204 -9.76 -2.47 -2.51
C ALA A 204 -11.06 -2.91 -3.22
N PRO A 205 -12.25 -2.51 -2.73
CA PRO A 205 -13.52 -2.85 -3.38
C PRO A 205 -13.72 -2.18 -4.75
N VAL A 206 -12.87 -1.21 -5.07
CA VAL A 206 -12.93 -0.31 -6.23
C VAL A 206 -11.84 -0.60 -7.26
N ILE A 207 -11.31 -1.82 -7.27
CA ILE A 207 -10.21 -2.22 -8.17
C ILE A 207 -10.54 -2.01 -9.67
N THR A 208 -11.82 -2.11 -10.05
CA THR A 208 -12.27 -1.82 -11.42
C THR A 208 -12.14 -0.34 -11.80
N ILE A 209 -12.36 0.57 -10.85
CA ILE A 209 -12.13 2.01 -11.03
C ILE A 209 -10.63 2.28 -11.22
N ILE A 210 -9.78 1.61 -10.43
CA ILE A 210 -8.32 1.71 -10.55
C ILE A 210 -7.87 1.26 -11.94
N VAL A 211 -8.37 0.13 -12.43
CA VAL A 211 -8.10 -0.36 -13.80
C VAL A 211 -8.50 0.69 -14.85
N GLN A 212 -9.70 1.28 -14.73
CA GLN A 212 -10.17 2.28 -15.69
C GLN A 212 -9.31 3.55 -15.67
N ASP A 213 -8.95 4.03 -14.49
CA ASP A 213 -8.08 5.20 -14.34
C ASP A 213 -6.68 4.94 -14.92
N CYS A 214 -6.12 3.73 -14.74
CA CYS A 214 -4.83 3.35 -15.35
C CYS A 214 -4.91 3.23 -16.87
N LEU A 215 -6.00 2.70 -17.43
CA LEU A 215 -6.22 2.60 -18.88
C LEU A 215 -6.39 3.97 -19.53
N SER A 216 -6.95 4.93 -18.80
CA SER A 216 -7.18 6.30 -19.29
C SER A 216 -5.96 7.22 -19.09
N CYS A 217 -4.87 6.70 -18.51
CA CYS A 217 -3.66 7.46 -18.24
C CYS A 217 -2.72 7.41 -19.46
N ASP A 218 -2.94 8.32 -20.42
CA ASP A 218 -2.20 8.39 -21.69
C ASP A 218 -0.82 9.08 -21.53
N GLY A 219 0.09 8.47 -20.75
CA GLY A 219 1.46 8.97 -20.59
C GLY A 219 1.62 10.19 -19.68
N GLU A 220 0.52 10.68 -19.10
CA GLU A 220 0.51 11.72 -18.04
C GLU A 220 0.79 11.14 -16.64
N GLU A 221 1.49 10.02 -16.57
CA GLU A 221 1.80 9.41 -15.27
C GLU A 221 2.99 10.12 -14.59
N PRO A 222 2.97 10.27 -13.26
CA PRO A 222 4.04 10.95 -12.55
C PRO A 222 5.37 10.19 -12.59
N MET A 223 5.33 8.90 -12.92
CA MET A 223 6.50 8.03 -13.02
C MET A 223 6.30 7.05 -14.17
N LEU A 224 7.25 7.04 -15.10
CA LEU A 224 7.19 6.23 -16.30
C LEU A 224 6.99 4.74 -15.98
N GLY A 225 5.92 4.14 -16.49
CA GLY A 225 5.50 2.75 -16.30
C GLY A 225 4.64 2.48 -15.06
N LEU A 226 4.36 3.47 -14.21
CA LEU A 226 3.59 3.26 -12.97
C LEU A 226 2.15 2.82 -13.24
N SER A 227 1.43 3.51 -14.13
CA SER A 227 0.05 3.18 -14.52
C SER A 227 -0.07 1.73 -14.98
N LYS A 228 0.90 1.27 -15.78
CA LYS A 228 0.98 -0.09 -16.32
C LYS A 228 1.33 -1.14 -15.27
N LEU A 229 2.20 -0.81 -14.31
CA LEU A 229 2.45 -1.68 -13.15
C LEU A 229 1.18 -1.88 -12.33
N ILE A 230 0.50 -0.79 -11.97
CA ILE A 230 -0.76 -0.86 -11.20
C ILE A 230 -1.84 -1.60 -11.99
N LEU A 231 -1.95 -1.34 -13.29
CA LEU A 231 -2.86 -2.04 -14.19
C LEU A 231 -2.60 -3.54 -14.19
N GLY A 232 -1.34 -3.97 -14.38
CA GLY A 232 -0.93 -5.36 -14.37
C GLY A 232 -1.27 -6.06 -13.05
N ALA A 233 -0.91 -5.45 -11.92
CA ALA A 233 -1.23 -5.98 -10.60
C ALA A 233 -2.76 -6.07 -10.37
N SER A 234 -3.52 -5.06 -10.80
CA SER A 234 -4.97 -5.01 -10.64
C SER A 234 -5.69 -6.07 -11.50
N LEU A 235 -5.25 -6.24 -12.75
CA LEU A 235 -5.76 -7.27 -13.65
C LEU A 235 -5.45 -8.68 -13.14
N ASN A 236 -4.28 -8.88 -12.54
CA ASN A 236 -3.92 -10.16 -11.91
C ASN A 236 -4.87 -10.50 -10.75
N ILE A 237 -5.17 -9.53 -9.87
CA ILE A 237 -6.17 -9.71 -8.78
C ILE A 237 -7.56 -10.03 -9.33
N LEU A 238 -7.92 -9.47 -10.49
CA LEU A 238 -9.16 -9.78 -11.22
C LEU A 238 -9.11 -11.09 -12.02
N ASN A 239 -8.03 -11.87 -11.88
CA ASN A 239 -7.78 -13.12 -12.60
C ASN A 239 -7.71 -12.99 -14.14
N ARG A 240 -7.41 -11.78 -14.65
CA ARG A 240 -7.21 -11.46 -16.08
C ARG A 240 -5.72 -11.55 -16.44
N LYS A 241 -5.12 -12.73 -16.26
CA LYS A 241 -3.67 -12.96 -16.30
C LYS A 241 -3.00 -12.58 -17.63
N ALA A 242 -3.62 -12.89 -18.76
CA ALA A 242 -3.06 -12.56 -20.07
C ALA A 242 -2.89 -11.05 -20.26
N GLU A 243 -3.93 -10.28 -19.93
CA GLU A 243 -3.89 -8.82 -20.01
C GLU A 243 -2.95 -8.21 -18.97
N ALA A 244 -2.86 -8.83 -17.79
CA ALA A 244 -1.89 -8.45 -16.77
C ALA A 244 -0.45 -8.57 -17.30
N LEU A 245 -0.10 -9.70 -17.95
CA LEU A 245 1.21 -9.90 -18.56
C LEU A 245 1.49 -8.85 -19.63
N THR A 246 0.54 -8.57 -20.53
CA THR A 246 0.71 -7.53 -21.56
C THR A 246 0.97 -6.15 -20.96
N ALA A 247 0.25 -5.78 -19.88
CA ALA A 247 0.46 -4.52 -19.18
C ALA A 247 1.87 -4.45 -18.55
N LEU A 248 2.32 -5.54 -17.92
CA LEU A 248 3.62 -5.62 -17.26
C LEU A 248 4.78 -5.63 -18.27
N GLU A 249 4.65 -6.33 -19.40
CA GLU A 249 5.60 -6.27 -20.51
C GLU A 249 5.74 -4.85 -21.07
N SER A 250 4.64 -4.10 -21.13
CA SER A 250 4.66 -2.69 -21.53
C SER A 250 5.49 -1.83 -20.58
N VAL A 251 5.55 -2.15 -19.28
CA VAL A 251 6.48 -1.49 -18.33
C VAL A 251 7.92 -1.72 -18.76
N LEU A 252 8.27 -2.98 -19.05
CA LEU A 252 9.63 -3.35 -19.44
C LEU A 252 10.03 -2.69 -20.77
N LEU A 253 9.10 -2.59 -21.72
CA LEU A 253 9.33 -1.96 -23.02
C LEU A 253 9.59 -0.46 -22.88
N VAL A 254 8.77 0.24 -22.11
CA VAL A 254 8.88 1.70 -21.95
C VAL A 254 10.10 2.08 -21.10
N ARG A 255 10.53 1.20 -20.18
CA ARG A 255 11.70 1.42 -19.31
C ARG A 255 12.96 0.70 -19.81
N LYS A 256 13.00 0.18 -21.04
CA LYS A 256 14.09 -0.67 -21.56
C LYS A 256 15.47 0.00 -21.56
N ASP A 257 15.49 1.32 -21.80
CA ASP A 257 16.73 2.11 -21.92
C ASP A 257 17.18 2.68 -20.56
N LEU A 258 16.42 2.45 -19.49
CA LEU A 258 16.76 2.91 -18.15
C LEU A 258 17.63 1.85 -17.44
N PRO A 259 18.77 2.26 -16.83
CA PRO A 259 19.57 1.34 -16.04
C PRO A 259 18.80 0.85 -14.81
N SER A 260 19.19 -0.29 -14.26
CA SER A 260 18.57 -0.86 -13.04
C SER A 260 18.77 0.01 -11.78
N THR A 261 19.65 1.01 -11.84
CA THR A 261 19.90 2.01 -10.80
C THR A 261 19.22 3.35 -11.07
N ALA A 262 18.43 3.44 -12.15
CA ALA A 262 17.66 4.65 -12.48
C ALA A 262 16.68 5.02 -11.37
N PRO A 263 16.26 6.29 -11.28
CA PRO A 263 15.13 6.66 -10.43
C PRO A 263 13.92 5.77 -10.77
N ASP A 264 13.17 5.43 -9.74
CA ASP A 264 11.98 4.57 -9.81
C ASP A 264 12.25 3.15 -10.32
N ALA A 265 13.47 2.64 -10.13
CA ALA A 265 13.81 1.25 -10.44
C ALA A 265 12.87 0.24 -9.75
N HIS A 266 12.20 0.63 -8.66
CA HIS A 266 11.15 -0.18 -8.03
C HIS A 266 10.03 -0.53 -9.02
N ILE A 267 9.66 0.36 -9.94
CA ILE A 267 8.60 0.09 -10.94
C ILE A 267 8.97 -1.13 -11.79
N THR A 268 10.20 -1.15 -12.32
CA THR A 268 10.68 -2.29 -13.13
C THR A 268 10.84 -3.54 -12.28
N ALA A 269 11.38 -3.42 -11.07
CA ALA A 269 11.59 -4.56 -10.17
C ALA A 269 10.26 -5.20 -9.75
N PHE A 270 9.27 -4.41 -9.36
CA PHE A 270 7.93 -4.90 -9.02
C PHE A 270 7.18 -5.43 -10.26
N ALA A 271 7.37 -4.85 -11.45
CA ALA A 271 6.76 -5.40 -12.67
C ALA A 271 7.33 -6.79 -13.00
N LEU A 272 8.65 -6.98 -12.94
CA LEU A 272 9.29 -8.30 -13.09
C LEU A 272 8.81 -9.28 -12.02
N TYR A 273 8.57 -8.81 -10.80
CA TYR A 273 8.05 -9.64 -9.72
C TYR A 273 6.64 -10.13 -10.03
N GLU A 274 5.70 -9.24 -10.36
CA GLU A 274 4.32 -9.61 -10.71
C GLU A 274 4.29 -10.56 -11.91
N MET A 275 5.09 -10.30 -12.96
CA MET A 275 5.24 -11.21 -14.10
C MET A 275 5.76 -12.57 -13.64
N GLY A 276 6.82 -12.57 -12.83
CA GLY A 276 7.40 -13.79 -12.28
C GLY A 276 6.37 -14.62 -11.54
N ILE A 277 5.55 -13.99 -10.67
CA ILE A 277 4.49 -14.67 -9.92
C ILE A 277 3.40 -15.23 -10.83
N ILE A 278 3.01 -14.54 -11.90
CA ILE A 278 2.02 -15.07 -12.85
C ILE A 278 2.59 -16.26 -13.63
N LEU A 279 3.85 -16.16 -14.10
CA LEU A 279 4.48 -17.17 -14.94
C LEU A 279 4.80 -18.47 -14.19
N ILE A 280 5.11 -18.41 -12.90
CA ILE A 280 5.39 -19.62 -12.10
C ILE A 280 4.15 -20.46 -11.81
N GLU A 281 2.94 -19.94 -12.01
CA GLU A 281 1.70 -20.69 -11.82
C GLU A 281 1.46 -21.72 -12.94
N ASN A 282 2.08 -21.55 -14.11
CA ASN A 282 2.02 -22.50 -15.20
C ASN A 282 3.38 -23.20 -15.36
N TYR A 283 3.36 -24.54 -15.42
CA TYR A 283 4.56 -25.37 -15.54
C TYR A 283 5.40 -25.04 -16.78
N GLU A 284 4.77 -24.69 -17.90
CA GLU A 284 5.46 -24.38 -19.15
C GLU A 284 6.28 -23.08 -19.07
N THR A 285 5.80 -22.09 -18.31
CA THR A 285 6.43 -20.77 -18.16
C THR A 285 7.19 -20.62 -16.85
N GLN A 286 7.31 -21.71 -16.07
CA GLN A 286 7.85 -21.66 -14.71
C GLN A 286 9.31 -21.20 -14.67
N GLU A 287 10.15 -21.69 -15.59
CA GLU A 287 11.55 -21.28 -15.69
C GLU A 287 11.71 -19.82 -16.11
N GLU A 288 10.82 -19.31 -16.98
CA GLU A 288 10.81 -17.88 -17.35
C GLU A 288 10.44 -17.01 -16.14
N GLY A 289 9.44 -17.44 -15.36
CA GLY A 289 9.06 -16.77 -14.12
C GLY A 289 10.20 -16.76 -13.11
N ARG A 290 10.88 -17.89 -12.92
CA ARG A 290 12.08 -18.00 -12.07
C ARG A 290 13.20 -17.08 -12.54
N ALA A 291 13.45 -17.00 -13.84
CA ALA A 291 14.46 -16.11 -14.41
C ALA A 291 14.14 -14.63 -14.14
N CYS A 292 12.87 -14.23 -14.21
CA CYS A 292 12.44 -12.87 -13.83
C CYS A 292 12.80 -12.55 -12.37
N LEU A 293 12.50 -13.45 -11.45
CA LEU A 293 12.78 -13.29 -10.02
C LEU A 293 14.29 -13.19 -9.73
N LEU A 294 15.11 -14.05 -10.35
CA LEU A 294 16.56 -14.04 -10.20
C LEU A 294 17.22 -12.80 -10.82
N LYS A 295 16.65 -12.27 -11.91
CA LYS A 295 17.10 -11.01 -12.53
C LYS A 295 16.98 -9.84 -11.56
N ILE A 296 15.93 -9.79 -10.76
CA ILE A 296 15.75 -8.73 -9.76
C ILE A 296 16.90 -8.77 -8.74
N GLN A 297 17.18 -9.96 -8.17
CA GLN A 297 18.23 -10.13 -7.15
C GLN A 297 19.64 -9.81 -7.65
N SER A 298 19.94 -10.10 -8.92
CA SER A 298 21.26 -9.87 -9.50
C SER A 298 21.47 -8.42 -9.97
N SER A 299 20.42 -7.79 -10.51
CA SER A 299 20.56 -6.56 -11.30
C SER A 299 20.08 -5.29 -10.58
N PHE A 300 19.15 -5.39 -9.62
CA PHE A 300 18.55 -4.21 -8.97
C PHE A 300 19.04 -4.05 -7.54
N LYS A 301 19.41 -2.82 -7.16
CA LYS A 301 19.89 -2.47 -5.82
C LYS A 301 19.47 -1.05 -5.44
N ASN A 302 19.32 -0.80 -4.14
CA ASN A 302 19.04 0.48 -3.50
C ASN A 302 17.77 1.18 -3.99
N PHE A 303 16.73 0.43 -4.36
CA PHE A 303 15.42 0.97 -4.74
C PHE A 303 14.43 0.94 -3.58
N ASP A 304 13.37 1.75 -3.68
CA ASP A 304 12.35 1.85 -2.64
C ASP A 304 11.67 0.48 -2.39
N PHE A 305 11.61 0.04 -1.13
CA PHE A 305 11.06 -1.26 -0.70
C PHE A 305 11.81 -2.52 -1.16
N GLU A 306 13.10 -2.41 -1.52
CA GLU A 306 13.94 -3.57 -1.89
C GLU A 306 13.91 -4.70 -0.86
N SER A 307 14.12 -4.41 0.44
CA SER A 307 14.16 -5.44 1.48
C SER A 307 12.87 -6.26 1.54
N ARG A 308 11.72 -5.61 1.33
CA ARG A 308 10.42 -6.26 1.30
C ARG A 308 10.25 -7.12 0.05
N LEU A 309 10.65 -6.60 -1.10
CA LEU A 309 10.58 -7.36 -2.35
C LEU A 309 11.50 -8.59 -2.31
N SER A 310 12.70 -8.46 -1.75
CA SER A 310 13.64 -9.57 -1.57
C SER A 310 13.06 -10.70 -0.72
N VAL A 311 12.38 -10.40 0.40
CA VAL A 311 11.70 -11.43 1.22
C VAL A 311 10.61 -12.15 0.41
N ARG A 312 9.85 -11.42 -0.40
CA ARG A 312 8.81 -12.01 -1.27
C ARG A 312 9.39 -12.92 -2.34
N ILE A 313 10.48 -12.50 -2.98
CA ILE A 313 11.19 -13.29 -3.98
C ILE A 313 11.73 -14.58 -3.36
N HIS A 314 12.39 -14.50 -2.20
CA HIS A 314 12.87 -15.68 -1.49
C HIS A 314 11.75 -16.65 -1.15
N GLY A 315 10.61 -16.13 -0.68
CA GLY A 315 9.43 -16.96 -0.43
C GLY A 315 8.94 -17.67 -1.71
N ALA A 316 8.84 -16.93 -2.82
CA ALA A 316 8.32 -17.46 -4.08
C ALA A 316 9.24 -18.51 -4.70
N LEU A 317 10.57 -18.28 -4.64
CA LEU A 317 11.56 -19.25 -5.11
C LEU A 317 11.56 -20.53 -4.27
N ARG A 318 11.43 -20.40 -2.94
CA ARG A 318 11.37 -21.56 -2.05
C ARG A 318 10.14 -22.44 -2.31
N SER A 319 8.98 -21.85 -2.62
CA SER A 319 7.79 -22.63 -2.97
C SER A 319 7.88 -23.38 -4.30
N LEU A 320 8.91 -23.14 -5.11
CA LEU A 320 9.19 -23.90 -6.33
C LEU A 320 10.10 -25.10 -6.08
N GLU A 321 10.79 -25.13 -4.94
CA GLU A 321 11.70 -26.22 -4.55
C GLU A 321 10.97 -27.31 -3.72
N GLU A 322 9.75 -27.00 -3.24
CA GLU A 322 8.86 -27.87 -2.45
C GLU A 322 7.85 -28.60 -3.36
#